data_AF-A0A5K1JZY5-F1
#
_entry.id   AF-A0A5K1JZY5-F1
#
_cell.length_a   1.000
_cell.length_b   1.000
_cell.length_c   1.000
_cell.angle_alpha   90.00
_cell.angle_beta   90.00
_cell.angle_gamma   90.00
#
_symmetry.space_group_name_H-M   'P 1'
#
loop_
_entity.id
_entity.type
_entity.pdbx_description
1 polymer ?
#
loop_
_entity_poly.entity_id
_entity_poly.type
_entity_poly.pdbx_seq_one_letter_code
_entity_poly.pdbx_strand_id
1 'polypeptide(L)'
;MAQVMSFEDSRVLHEEAKDLENQGRLAAAEHKYLEAIRARESGLGPDHYTTATSYDSLGELYFKMEQLDKAEEYLNKALHARKDSGFNADLAMTRDSLGRLFEMKGDLKAAQEIRLKGLHDNIACGNGSCLRLQNSLKELSKCSVCKVCP
;
A
#
# COMPACT_ATOMS: atom_id res chain seq x y z
N MET A 1 32.72 6.95 10.22
CA MET A 1 31.96 5.91 10.94
C MET A 1 30.57 5.91 10.35
N ALA A 2 30.14 4.81 9.72
CA ALA A 2 28.78 4.70 9.19
C ALA A 2 27.82 4.76 10.38
N GLN A 3 27.05 5.83 10.48
CA GLN A 3 26.00 5.97 11.47
C GLN A 3 25.03 4.83 11.23
N VAL A 4 24.96 3.87 12.16
CA VAL A 4 23.95 2.81 12.13
C VAL A 4 22.61 3.53 12.26
N MET A 5 21.90 3.63 11.14
CA MET A 5 20.58 4.28 11.09
C MET A 5 19.66 3.55 12.06
N SER A 6 19.15 4.27 13.05
CA SER A 6 18.29 3.66 14.06
C SER A 6 16.88 3.46 13.50
N PHE A 7 16.10 2.56 14.10
CA PHE A 7 14.68 2.41 13.78
C PHE A 7 13.92 3.74 13.90
N GLU A 8 14.27 4.58 14.87
CA GLU A 8 13.63 5.89 15.09
C GLU A 8 13.83 6.83 13.89
N ASP A 9 14.98 6.74 13.23
CA ASP A 9 15.29 7.51 12.02
C ASP A 9 14.43 7.07 10.82
N SER A 10 13.90 5.84 10.84
CA SER A 10 13.07 5.29 9.75
C SER A 10 11.74 6.03 9.56
N ARG A 11 11.20 6.65 10.60
CA ARG A 11 10.00 7.48 10.49
C ARG A 11 10.32 8.79 9.79
N VAL A 12 11.42 9.43 10.18
CA VAL A 12 11.87 10.70 9.59
C VAL A 12 12.17 10.53 8.10
N LEU A 13 12.88 9.45 7.73
CA LEU A 13 13.20 9.15 6.33
C LEU A 13 11.94 8.92 5.48
N HIS A 14 10.92 8.27 6.04
CA HIS A 14 9.66 8.03 5.33
C HIS A 14 8.88 9.33 5.11
N GLU A 15 8.83 10.22 6.11
CA GLU A 15 8.20 11.53 5.92
C GLU A 15 8.98 12.41 4.94
N GLU A 16 10.32 12.40 4.99
CA GLU A 16 11.16 13.09 4.01
C GLU A 16 10.89 12.57 2.59
N ALA A 17 10.73 11.25 2.42
CA ALA A 17 10.39 10.65 1.14
C ALA A 17 9.04 11.17 0.61
N LYS A 18 8.01 11.25 1.46
CA LYS A 18 6.69 11.80 1.09
C LYS A 18 6.78 13.27 0.70
N ASP A 19 7.57 14.06 1.42
CA ASP A 19 7.77 15.47 1.09
C ASP A 19 8.46 15.65 -0.27
N LEU A 20 9.48 14.83 -0.56
CA LEU A 20 10.16 14.81 -1.86
C LEU A 20 9.23 14.37 -2.98
N GLU A 21 8.40 13.37 -2.74
CA GLU A 21 7.39 12.89 -3.67
C GLU A 21 6.36 13.98 -4.00
N ASN A 22 5.88 14.72 -2.99
CA ASN A 22 4.97 15.86 -3.17
C ASN A 22 5.61 17.00 -3.96
N GLN A 23 6.94 17.14 -3.90
CA GLN A 23 7.71 18.08 -4.72
C GLN A 23 8.01 17.56 -6.13
N GLY A 24 7.56 16.34 -6.48
CA GLY A 24 7.84 15.71 -7.77
C GLY A 24 9.28 15.18 -7.91
N ARG A 25 10.06 15.14 -6.83
CA ARG A 25 11.46 14.68 -6.82
C ARG A 25 11.51 13.15 -6.65
N LEU A 26 10.92 12.42 -7.60
CA LEU A 26 10.62 10.99 -7.48
C LEU A 26 11.85 10.12 -7.19
N ALA A 27 12.97 10.33 -7.88
CA ALA A 27 14.20 9.54 -7.62
C ALA A 27 14.79 9.78 -6.22
N ALA A 28 14.66 11.00 -5.70
CA ALA A 28 15.10 11.30 -4.33
C ALA A 28 14.16 10.67 -3.30
N ALA A 29 12.85 10.68 -3.57
CA ALA A 29 11.86 9.99 -2.75
C ALA A 29 12.11 8.47 -2.72
N GLU A 30 12.41 7.84 -3.87
CA GLU A 30 12.74 6.41 -3.98
C GLU A 30 13.91 6.07 -3.04
N HIS A 31 14.99 6.84 -3.11
CA HIS A 31 16.15 6.65 -2.24
C HIS A 31 15.79 6.69 -0.75
N LYS A 32 14.98 7.68 -0.35
CA LYS A 32 14.57 7.86 1.05
C LYS A 32 13.61 6.78 1.54
N TYR A 33 12.67 6.35 0.71
CA TYR A 33 11.83 5.20 1.03
C TYR A 33 12.66 3.92 1.21
N LEU A 34 13.64 3.66 0.34
CA LEU A 34 14.52 2.48 0.45
C LEU A 34 15.39 2.51 1.71
N GLU A 35 15.85 3.69 2.13
CA GLU A 35 16.53 3.88 3.41
C GLU A 35 15.61 3.61 4.60
N ALA A 36 14.38 4.15 4.58
CA ALA A 36 13.38 3.91 5.61
C ALA A 36 13.02 2.42 5.72
N ILE A 37 12.82 1.75 4.58
CA ILE A 37 12.52 0.31 4.50
C ILE A 37 13.64 -0.50 5.13
N ARG A 38 14.89 -0.27 4.76
CA ARG A 38 16.05 -1.01 5.32
C ARG A 38 16.12 -0.87 6.84
N ALA A 39 15.88 0.33 7.37
CA ALA A 39 15.86 0.56 8.81
C ALA A 39 14.67 -0.14 9.50
N ARG A 40 13.48 -0.16 8.87
CA ARG A 40 12.28 -0.86 9.40
C ARG A 40 12.43 -2.37 9.35
N GLU A 41 12.94 -2.92 8.25
CA GLU A 41 13.24 -4.35 8.12
C GLU A 41 14.23 -4.80 9.19
N SER A 42 15.30 -4.03 9.43
CA SER A 42 16.29 -4.36 10.43
C SER A 42 15.79 -4.22 11.88
N GLY A 43 14.89 -3.28 12.15
CA GLY A 43 14.42 -2.98 13.51
C GLY A 43 13.15 -3.72 13.92
N LEU A 44 12.22 -3.90 12.98
CA LEU A 44 10.87 -4.46 13.22
C LEU A 44 10.64 -5.78 12.49
N GLY A 45 11.42 -6.05 11.45
CA GLY A 45 11.18 -7.16 10.53
C GLY A 45 10.38 -6.76 9.28
N PRO A 46 10.45 -7.57 8.21
CA PRO A 46 9.76 -7.32 6.94
C PRO A 46 8.24 -7.41 7.06
N ASP A 47 7.72 -8.25 7.97
CA ASP A 47 6.29 -8.51 8.12
C ASP A 47 5.57 -7.54 9.05
N HIS A 48 6.30 -6.57 9.62
CA HIS A 48 5.71 -5.59 10.53
C HIS A 48 4.84 -4.56 9.78
N TYR A 49 3.72 -4.15 10.39
CA TYR A 49 2.76 -3.23 9.76
C TYR A 49 3.42 -1.91 9.30
N THR A 50 4.33 -1.36 10.09
CA THR A 50 5.07 -0.13 9.76
C THR A 50 5.99 -0.31 8.54
N THR A 51 6.58 -1.50 8.39
CA THR A 51 7.38 -1.86 7.21
C THR A 51 6.47 -1.98 5.99
N ALA A 52 5.31 -2.61 6.16
CA ALA A 52 4.30 -2.72 5.12
C ALA A 52 3.84 -1.36 4.58
N THR A 53 3.65 -0.37 5.45
CA THR A 53 3.31 1.00 5.02
C THR A 53 4.40 1.63 4.16
N SER A 54 5.68 1.40 4.44
CA SER A 54 6.75 1.88 3.54
C SER A 54 6.78 1.15 2.20
N TYR A 55 6.53 -0.16 2.18
CA TYR A 55 6.43 -0.90 0.94
C TYR A 55 5.28 -0.38 0.06
N ASP A 56 4.12 -0.14 0.67
CA ASP A 56 2.93 0.37 -0.03
C ASP A 56 3.21 1.75 -0.64
N SER A 57 3.79 2.68 0.12
CA SER A 57 4.17 4.02 -0.39
C SER A 57 5.21 3.97 -1.50
N LEU A 58 6.21 3.09 -1.39
CA LEU A 58 7.20 2.93 -2.45
C LEU A 58 6.58 2.30 -3.70
N GLY A 59 5.63 1.37 -3.54
CA GLY A 59 4.83 0.84 -4.64
C GLY A 59 4.03 1.94 -5.36
N GLU A 60 3.40 2.85 -4.61
CA GLU A 60 2.71 4.00 -5.18
C GLU A 60 3.64 4.98 -5.90
N LEU A 61 4.83 5.22 -5.35
CA LEU A 61 5.84 6.03 -6.01
C LEU A 61 6.22 5.43 -7.37
N TYR A 62 6.36 4.10 -7.45
CA TYR A 62 6.66 3.44 -8.72
C TYR A 62 5.52 3.54 -9.74
N PHE A 63 4.25 3.67 -9.33
CA PHE A 63 3.18 4.05 -10.27
C PHE A 63 3.43 5.42 -10.88
N LYS A 64 3.81 6.41 -10.06
CA LYS A 64 4.13 7.77 -10.54
C LYS A 64 5.33 7.78 -11.50
N MET A 65 6.20 6.78 -11.39
CA MET A 65 7.36 6.59 -12.27
C MET A 65 7.09 5.65 -13.45
N GLU A 66 5.87 5.14 -13.60
CA GLU A 66 5.47 4.14 -14.61
C GLU A 66 6.30 2.83 -14.55
N GLN A 67 6.93 2.53 -13.41
CA GLN A 67 7.72 1.32 -13.19
C GLN A 67 6.86 0.20 -12.61
N LEU A 68 5.94 -0.32 -13.43
CA LEU A 68 4.90 -1.25 -12.98
C LEU A 68 5.44 -2.55 -12.36
N ASP A 69 6.56 -3.08 -12.83
CA ASP A 69 7.12 -4.33 -12.27
C ASP A 69 7.68 -4.12 -10.85
N LYS A 70 8.32 -2.98 -10.61
CA LYS A 70 8.77 -2.63 -9.25
C LYS A 70 7.59 -2.30 -8.34
N ALA A 71 6.57 -1.60 -8.85
CA ALA A 71 5.34 -1.34 -8.11
C ALA A 71 4.71 -2.67 -7.63
N GLU A 72 4.65 -3.67 -8.51
CA GLU A 72 4.09 -4.98 -8.20
C GLU A 72 4.89 -5.70 -7.11
N GLU A 73 6.22 -5.67 -7.19
CA GLU A 73 7.08 -6.29 -6.18
C GLU A 73 6.79 -5.72 -4.78
N TYR A 74 6.81 -4.39 -4.64
CA TYR A 74 6.66 -3.75 -3.33
C TYR A 74 5.22 -3.81 -2.81
N LEU A 75 4.21 -3.70 -3.66
CA LEU A 75 2.82 -3.88 -3.25
C LEU A 75 2.54 -5.32 -2.80
N ASN A 76 3.17 -6.33 -3.42
CA ASN A 76 3.07 -7.71 -2.94
C ASN A 76 3.76 -7.91 -1.59
N LYS A 77 4.91 -7.26 -1.34
CA LYS A 77 5.54 -7.25 0.00
C LYS A 77 4.63 -6.62 1.05
N ALA A 78 4.01 -5.47 0.74
CA ALA A 78 3.03 -4.84 1.62
C ALA A 78 1.83 -5.76 1.91
N LEU A 79 1.31 -6.44 0.89
CA LEU A 79 0.19 -7.37 1.00
C LEU A 79 0.53 -8.55 1.90
N HIS A 80 1.74 -9.10 1.76
CA HIS A 80 2.23 -10.21 2.58
C HIS A 80 2.30 -9.80 4.06
N ALA A 81 2.97 -8.68 4.35
CA ALA A 81 3.12 -8.16 5.71
C ALA A 81 1.78 -7.78 6.37
N ARG A 82 0.79 -7.33 5.59
CA ARG A 82 -0.56 -6.97 6.09
C ARG A 82 -1.50 -8.16 6.27
N LYS A 83 -1.16 -9.36 5.76
CA LYS A 83 -2.08 -10.51 5.72
C LYS A 83 -2.50 -10.97 7.12
N ASP A 84 -1.56 -10.95 8.07
CA ASP A 84 -1.76 -11.47 9.43
C ASP A 84 -1.80 -10.36 10.50
N SER A 85 -1.76 -9.08 10.10
CA SER A 85 -1.68 -7.94 11.02
C SER A 85 -3.02 -7.51 11.62
N GLY A 86 -4.14 -8.05 11.14
CA GLY A 86 -5.49 -7.71 11.60
C GLY A 86 -6.04 -6.36 11.08
N PHE A 87 -5.22 -5.56 10.39
CA PHE A 87 -5.61 -4.27 9.79
C PHE A 87 -6.26 -4.46 8.41
N ASN A 88 -7.54 -4.85 8.43
CA ASN A 88 -8.27 -5.17 7.19
C ASN A 88 -8.42 -4.00 6.21
N ALA A 89 -8.46 -2.75 6.69
CA ALA A 89 -8.58 -1.55 5.84
C ALA A 89 -7.29 -1.32 5.02
N ASP A 90 -6.12 -1.41 5.66
CA ASP A 90 -4.83 -1.27 4.99
C ASP A 90 -4.57 -2.41 4.01
N LEU A 91 -5.03 -3.61 4.35
CA LEU A 91 -5.00 -4.75 3.45
C LEU A 91 -5.85 -4.51 2.18
N ALA A 92 -7.02 -3.88 2.34
CA ALA A 92 -7.87 -3.51 1.21
C ALA A 92 -7.25 -2.39 0.36
N MET A 93 -6.57 -1.42 0.96
CA MET A 93 -5.83 -0.38 0.24
C MET A 93 -4.74 -0.98 -0.65
N THR A 94 -3.89 -1.88 -0.12
CA THR A 94 -2.86 -2.54 -0.94
C THR A 94 -3.46 -3.37 -2.07
N ARG A 95 -4.58 -4.06 -1.83
CA ARG A 95 -5.31 -4.79 -2.88
C ARG A 95 -5.84 -3.87 -3.96
N ASP A 96 -6.34 -2.70 -3.60
CA ASP A 96 -6.79 -1.71 -4.58
C ASP A 96 -5.62 -1.17 -5.42
N SER A 97 -4.47 -0.89 -4.80
CA SER A 97 -3.24 -0.52 -5.50
C SER A 97 -2.79 -1.61 -6.47
N LEU A 98 -2.80 -2.89 -6.08
CA LEU A 98 -2.55 -4.00 -7.01
C LEU A 98 -3.62 -4.12 -8.10
N GLY A 99 -4.88 -3.82 -7.80
CA GLY A 99 -5.96 -3.76 -8.78
C GLY A 99 -5.68 -2.72 -9.87
N ARG A 100 -5.29 -1.50 -9.47
CA ARG A 100 -4.86 -0.44 -10.39
C ARG A 100 -3.65 -0.86 -11.24
N LEU A 101 -2.71 -1.60 -10.64
CA LEU A 101 -1.56 -2.15 -11.36
C LEU A 101 -1.98 -3.05 -12.52
N PHE A 102 -2.86 -4.01 -12.24
CA PHE A 102 -3.33 -4.96 -13.24
C PHE A 102 -4.18 -4.28 -14.30
N GLU A 103 -4.97 -3.26 -13.96
CA GLU A 103 -5.67 -2.41 -14.93
C GLU A 103 -4.70 -1.73 -15.89
N MET A 104 -3.61 -1.14 -15.37
CA MET A 104 -2.57 -0.51 -16.21
C MET A 104 -1.84 -1.53 -17.08
N LYS A 105 -1.68 -2.77 -16.62
CA LYS A 105 -1.13 -3.90 -17.41
C LYS A 105 -2.15 -4.50 -18.40
N GLY A 106 -3.41 -4.06 -18.36
CA GLY A 106 -4.49 -4.57 -19.22
C GLY A 106 -5.14 -5.87 -18.75
N ASP A 107 -4.78 -6.38 -17.57
CA ASP A 107 -5.36 -7.59 -16.98
C ASP A 107 -6.51 -7.24 -16.02
N LEU A 108 -7.67 -6.94 -16.59
CA LEU A 108 -8.88 -6.61 -15.83
C LEU A 108 -9.36 -7.78 -14.95
N LYS A 109 -9.03 -9.02 -15.33
CA LYS A 109 -9.42 -10.21 -14.58
C LYS A 109 -8.60 -10.30 -13.29
N ALA A 110 -7.27 -10.19 -13.38
CA ALA A 110 -6.41 -10.15 -12.20
C ALA A 110 -6.73 -8.95 -11.30
N ALA A 111 -7.05 -7.79 -11.88
CA ALA A 111 -7.49 -6.61 -11.14
C ALA A 111 -8.75 -6.88 -10.30
N GLN A 112 -9.74 -7.53 -10.89
CA GLN A 112 -10.96 -7.92 -10.20
C GLN A 112 -10.67 -8.97 -9.10
N GLU A 113 -9.91 -10.01 -9.43
CA GLU A 113 -9.60 -11.10 -8.49
C GLU A 113 -8.84 -10.59 -7.25
N ILE A 114 -7.86 -9.69 -7.41
CA ILE A 114 -7.07 -9.19 -6.27
C ILE A 114 -7.90 -8.28 -5.37
N ARG A 115 -8.74 -7.40 -5.94
CA ARG A 115 -9.68 -6.57 -5.18
C ARG A 115 -10.72 -7.41 -4.47
N LEU A 116 -11.10 -8.55 -5.06
CA LEU A 116 -12.10 -9.45 -4.49
C LEU A 116 -11.56 -10.50 -3.51
N LYS A 117 -10.24 -10.57 -3.33
CA LYS A 117 -9.60 -11.62 -2.51
C LYS A 117 -9.98 -11.47 -1.03
N GLY A 118 -10.44 -12.56 -0.41
CA GLY A 118 -10.80 -12.58 1.02
C GLY A 118 -12.18 -12.02 1.35
N LEU A 119 -13.02 -11.79 0.34
CA LEU A 119 -14.38 -11.30 0.48
C LEU A 119 -15.35 -12.48 0.51
N HIS A 120 -15.70 -12.95 1.71
CA HIS A 120 -16.72 -14.00 1.87
C HIS A 120 -18.08 -13.38 2.21
N ASP A 121 -18.12 -12.39 3.12
CA ASP A 121 -19.34 -11.67 3.48
C ASP A 121 -19.15 -10.15 3.70
N ASN A 122 -17.91 -9.68 3.86
CA ASN A 122 -17.57 -8.30 4.21
C ASN A 122 -16.32 -7.81 3.44
N ILE A 123 -16.46 -6.68 2.75
CA ILE A 123 -15.44 -5.92 2.03
C ILE A 123 -14.97 -4.77 2.91
N ALA A 124 -13.69 -4.74 3.24
CA ALA A 124 -13.07 -3.53 3.76
C ALA A 124 -12.90 -2.53 2.60
N CYS A 125 -13.45 -1.32 2.78
CA CYS A 125 -13.32 -0.25 1.79
C CYS A 125 -11.89 0.31 1.86
N GLY A 126 -11.22 0.47 0.71
CA GLY A 126 -9.90 1.12 0.63
C GLY A 126 -9.91 2.61 1.00
N ASN A 127 -11.08 3.19 1.30
CA ASN A 127 -11.17 4.53 1.88
C ASN A 127 -10.87 4.46 3.38
N GLY A 128 -9.68 4.91 3.78
CA GLY A 128 -9.26 5.00 5.20
C GLY A 128 -10.12 5.91 6.08
N SER A 129 -11.03 6.71 5.49
CA SER A 129 -12.03 7.52 6.21
C SER A 129 -13.40 6.83 6.32
N CYS A 130 -13.55 5.60 5.83
CA CYS A 130 -14.82 4.86 5.89
C CYS A 130 -15.09 4.36 7.31
N LEU A 131 -16.04 4.99 8.02
CA LEU A 131 -16.50 4.56 9.35
C LEU A 131 -17.10 3.13 9.37
N ARG A 132 -17.53 2.63 8.20
CA ARG A 132 -17.98 1.25 8.01
C ARG A 132 -16.83 0.41 7.45
N LEU A 133 -15.79 0.24 8.26
CA LEU A 133 -14.54 -0.50 7.98
C LEU A 133 -14.74 -1.87 7.31
N GLN A 134 -15.97 -2.42 7.33
CA GLN A 134 -16.44 -3.57 6.59
C GLN A 134 -17.86 -3.31 6.02
N ASN A 135 -18.10 -3.58 4.73
CA ASN A 135 -19.41 -3.55 4.07
C ASN A 135 -19.66 -4.87 3.34
N SER A 136 -20.85 -5.44 3.38
CA SER A 136 -21.13 -6.63 2.57
C SER A 136 -21.23 -6.29 1.08
N LEU A 137 -20.90 -7.27 0.21
CA LEU A 137 -21.03 -7.15 -1.26
C LEU A 137 -22.41 -6.62 -1.68
N LYS A 138 -23.48 -7.06 -1.00
CA LYS A 138 -24.87 -6.68 -1.28
C LYS A 138 -25.21 -5.26 -0.85
N GLU A 139 -24.47 -4.69 0.10
CA GLU A 139 -24.74 -3.37 0.68
C GLU A 139 -23.83 -2.27 0.11
N LEU A 140 -22.83 -2.61 -0.70
CA LEU A 140 -21.94 -1.65 -1.36
C LEU A 140 -22.68 -0.69 -2.29
N SER A 141 -23.64 -1.19 -3.07
CA SER A 141 -24.50 -0.37 -3.93
C SER A 141 -25.37 0.63 -3.16
N LYS A 142 -25.50 0.46 -1.83
CA LYS A 142 -26.25 1.34 -0.93
C LYS A 142 -25.36 2.29 -0.12
N CYS A 143 -24.04 2.24 -0.29
CA CYS A 143 -23.11 3.11 0.42
C CYS A 143 -23.20 4.55 -0.12
N SER A 144 -23.71 5.47 0.71
CA SER A 144 -23.87 6.90 0.37
C SER A 144 -22.57 7.66 0.13
N VAL A 145 -21.43 7.10 0.57
CA VAL A 145 -20.10 7.71 0.46
C VAL A 145 -19.39 7.31 -0.84
N CYS A 146 -19.46 6.04 -1.26
CA CYS A 146 -18.68 5.57 -2.41
C CYS A 146 -19.32 5.89 -3.77
N LYS A 147 -20.65 6.07 -3.88
CA LYS A 147 -21.39 6.46 -5.10
C LYS A 147 -20.93 5.84 -6.46
N VAL A 148 -20.21 4.73 -6.46
CA VAL A 148 -19.67 4.01 -7.63
C VAL A 148 -19.51 2.55 -7.18
N CYS A 149 -19.95 1.49 -7.86
CA CYS A 149 -20.91 1.22 -8.94
C CYS A 149 -21.61 -0.13 -8.56
N PRO A 150 -22.69 -0.57 -9.25
CA PRO A 150 -23.50 -1.73 -8.86
C PRO A 150 -22.79 -3.09 -8.91
#